data_AF-A0A672JLT8-F1
#
_entry.id   AF-A0A672JLT8-F1
#
_cell.length_a   1.000
_cell.length_b   1.000
_cell.length_c   1.000
_cell.angle_alpha   90.00
_cell.angle_beta   90.00
_cell.angle_gamma   90.00
#
_symmetry.space_group_name_H-M   'P 1'
#
loop_
_entity.id
_entity.type
_entity.pdbx_description
1 polymer ?
#
loop_
_entity_poly.entity_id
_entity_poly.type
_entity_poly.pdbx_seq_one_letter_code
_entity_poly.pdbx_strand_id
1 'polypeptide(L)'
;MFKRFLDKLRPDKDEDDTVKVKGKVKPKYYGTVAPYPNFSASNDASVLNNAIKSKGVDEDVIISVLVRRNNEQRQKIKAVYEASTGHKLDTDLKEALRSDLEDVTLALLLAPALFDSYLIRKATKRLGTDEKILVEILVTRTNQEIQEIKRVYKEVYGPDLEHVITDETEGDFRKALLALLSPNRDENTEVDMDLVREDAKTLFEKGESCGDICEETFINILTKRSGPQLRRTLQYYKDNLGDISLPKLMREELRGDIKDCFLALVKCAWNKPAYFAEKLHDAMKGHGTCEDTLIRILVSRSEIDLKKIVEEYRGMYGRPIQEDILHDTKEHFREVLLGLCGPH
;
A
#
# COMPACT_ATOMS: atom_id res chain seq x y z
N MET A 1 -20.53 -1.23 -1.67
CA MET A 1 -19.22 -0.55 -1.53
C MET A 1 -18.45 -0.59 -2.85
N PHE A 2 -18.14 -1.77 -3.40
CA PHE A 2 -17.38 -1.87 -4.66
C PHE A 2 -18.13 -1.43 -5.94
N LYS A 3 -19.46 -1.61 -6.06
CA LYS A 3 -20.21 -0.98 -7.17
C LYS A 3 -20.06 0.56 -7.12
N ARG A 4 -20.24 1.15 -5.92
CA ARG A 4 -19.91 2.56 -5.66
C ARG A 4 -18.43 2.90 -5.92
N PHE A 5 -17.50 1.97 -5.67
CA PHE A 5 -16.08 2.12 -5.99
C PHE A 5 -15.90 2.22 -7.52
N LEU A 6 -16.30 1.23 -8.31
CA LEU A 6 -16.23 1.27 -9.78
C LEU A 6 -17.02 2.44 -10.38
N ASP A 7 -18.21 2.75 -9.86
CA ASP A 7 -19.04 3.87 -10.33
C ASP A 7 -18.35 5.22 -10.10
N LYS A 8 -17.44 5.29 -9.12
CA LYS A 8 -16.63 6.48 -8.79
C LYS A 8 -15.25 6.48 -9.47
N LEU A 9 -14.80 5.35 -10.01
CA LEU A 9 -13.50 5.23 -10.66
C LEU A 9 -13.56 5.80 -12.06
N ARG A 10 -12.62 6.69 -12.37
CA ARG A 10 -12.18 6.89 -13.75
C ARG A 10 -11.12 5.81 -14.06
N PRO A 11 -11.09 5.23 -15.27
CA PRO A 11 -9.94 4.42 -15.66
C PRO A 11 -8.66 5.27 -15.48
N ASP A 12 -7.60 4.65 -14.97
CA ASP A 12 -6.29 5.28 -14.79
C ASP A 12 -5.93 5.95 -16.12
N LYS A 13 -5.76 7.28 -16.10
CA LYS A 13 -5.41 8.04 -17.30
C LYS A 13 -3.95 7.76 -17.60
N ASP A 14 -3.68 6.66 -18.29
CA ASP A 14 -2.46 6.57 -19.08
C ASP A 14 -2.51 7.71 -20.11
N GLU A 15 -1.46 8.53 -20.15
CA GLU A 15 -1.40 9.74 -20.95
C GLU A 15 -1.60 9.42 -22.44
N ASP A 16 -2.68 10.00 -22.98
CA ASP A 16 -2.82 10.60 -24.32
C ASP A 16 -2.23 9.84 -25.52
N ASP A 17 -3.11 9.41 -26.43
CA ASP A 17 -2.81 8.90 -27.79
C ASP A 17 -2.27 10.02 -28.71
N THR A 18 -1.30 10.83 -28.25
CA THR A 18 -0.65 11.87 -29.06
C THR A 18 0.87 11.66 -29.15
N VAL A 19 1.28 11.40 -30.40
CA VAL A 19 2.62 11.46 -31.02
C VAL A 19 3.82 11.66 -30.06
N LYS A 20 4.64 10.60 -29.93
CA LYS A 20 5.93 10.58 -29.22
C LYS A 20 6.91 11.63 -29.78
N VAL A 21 7.14 12.71 -29.03
CA VAL A 21 8.31 13.59 -29.22
C VAL A 21 9.52 12.96 -28.56
N LYS A 22 10.61 12.77 -29.33
CA LYS A 22 11.89 12.18 -28.87
C LYS A 22 12.58 13.10 -27.86
N GLY A 23 12.29 12.89 -26.58
CA GLY A 23 13.13 13.28 -25.44
C GLY A 23 13.13 12.13 -24.44
N LYS A 24 14.24 11.89 -23.72
CA LYS A 24 14.22 10.97 -22.57
C LYS A 24 13.29 11.59 -21.52
N VAL A 25 12.03 11.16 -21.50
CA VAL A 25 11.05 11.56 -20.48
C VAL A 25 11.63 11.11 -19.14
N LYS A 26 11.99 12.06 -18.28
CA LYS A 26 12.33 11.72 -16.89
C LYS A 26 11.07 11.08 -16.29
N PRO A 27 11.16 9.90 -15.67
CA PRO A 27 10.00 9.27 -15.07
C PRO A 27 9.37 10.23 -14.07
N LYS A 28 8.06 10.45 -14.18
CA LYS A 28 7.31 11.33 -13.28
C LYS A 28 7.30 10.72 -11.87
N TYR A 29 7.70 11.52 -10.88
CA TYR A 29 7.71 11.12 -9.47
C TYR A 29 6.38 11.49 -8.80
N TYR A 30 5.64 10.49 -8.34
CA TYR A 30 4.31 10.65 -7.75
C TYR A 30 4.31 10.58 -6.22
N GLY A 31 5.48 10.52 -5.57
CA GLY A 31 5.61 10.70 -4.13
C GLY A 31 5.38 12.16 -3.72
N THR A 32 4.79 12.35 -2.56
CA THR A 32 4.64 13.65 -1.88
C THR A 32 5.90 14.01 -1.08
N VAL A 33 6.63 13.00 -0.57
CA VAL A 33 7.90 13.16 0.15
C VAL A 33 9.06 12.85 -0.79
N ALA A 34 9.62 13.87 -1.42
CA ALA A 34 10.80 13.74 -2.28
C ALA A 34 12.11 13.86 -1.47
N PRO A 35 13.27 13.46 -2.02
CA PRO A 35 14.56 13.75 -1.40
C PRO A 35 14.69 15.25 -1.08
N TYR A 36 14.96 15.57 0.18
CA TYR A 36 15.11 16.96 0.62
C TYR A 36 16.34 17.60 -0.02
N PRO A 37 16.22 18.82 -0.61
CA PRO A 37 17.35 19.50 -1.23
C PRO A 37 18.37 19.95 -0.18
N ASN A 38 19.65 19.95 -0.54
CA ASN A 38 20.75 20.38 0.36
C ASN A 38 20.76 19.64 1.70
N PHE A 39 20.41 18.36 1.69
CA PHE A 39 20.33 17.52 2.88
C PHE A 39 21.67 17.41 3.64
N SER A 40 21.59 17.56 4.96
CA SER A 40 22.70 17.33 5.89
C SER A 40 22.24 16.44 7.04
N ALA A 41 22.65 15.17 7.00
CA ALA A 41 22.32 14.19 8.04
C ALA A 41 22.80 14.64 9.42
N SER A 42 23.97 15.27 9.52
CA SER A 42 24.52 15.77 10.79
C SER A 42 23.69 16.92 11.36
N ASN A 43 23.23 17.84 10.51
CA ASN A 43 22.37 18.93 10.96
C ASN A 43 21.03 18.38 11.47
N ASP A 44 20.37 17.51 10.68
CA ASP A 44 19.09 16.92 11.07
C ASP A 44 19.20 16.05 12.33
N ALA A 45 20.27 15.28 12.47
CA ALA A 45 20.54 14.50 13.68
C ALA A 45 20.71 15.39 14.92
N SER A 46 21.46 16.50 14.80
CA SER A 46 21.63 17.47 15.89
C SER A 46 20.31 18.16 16.26
N VAL A 47 19.52 18.57 15.26
CA VAL A 47 18.20 19.17 15.45
C VAL A 47 17.27 18.21 16.18
N LEU A 48 17.21 16.95 15.75
CA LEU A 48 16.39 15.93 16.40
C LEU A 48 16.84 15.65 17.85
N ASN A 49 18.15 15.52 18.10
CA ASN A 49 18.66 15.32 19.45
C ASN A 49 18.30 16.49 20.39
N ASN A 50 18.36 17.72 19.90
CA ASN A 50 17.98 18.90 20.69
C ASN A 50 16.47 18.94 20.94
N ALA A 51 15.67 18.58 19.93
CA ALA A 51 14.21 18.52 20.05
C ALA A 51 13.75 17.44 21.05
N ILE A 52 14.38 16.26 21.02
CA ILE A 52 14.11 15.17 21.96
C ILE A 52 14.48 15.55 23.40
N LYS A 53 15.61 16.26 23.59
CA LYS A 53 16.11 16.67 24.92
C LYS A 53 15.49 17.96 25.45
N SER A 54 14.64 18.63 24.67
CA SER A 54 14.01 19.87 25.10
C SER A 54 13.11 19.63 26.33
N LYS A 55 12.90 20.67 27.13
CA LYS A 55 12.01 20.58 28.28
C LYS A 55 10.56 20.47 27.77
N GLY A 56 10.04 19.25 27.71
CA GLY A 56 8.70 18.95 27.22
C GLY A 56 8.66 18.17 25.91
N VAL A 57 9.82 17.84 25.31
CA VAL A 57 9.95 17.36 23.92
C VAL A 57 9.45 18.42 22.93
N ASP A 58 10.13 18.59 21.80
CA ASP A 58 9.72 19.52 20.74
C ASP A 58 9.20 18.72 19.55
N GLU A 59 7.93 18.28 19.64
CA GLU A 59 7.29 17.43 18.63
C GLU A 59 7.20 18.14 17.28
N ASP A 60 6.90 19.45 17.25
CA ASP A 60 6.84 20.26 16.03
C ASP A 60 8.14 20.15 15.22
N VAL A 61 9.29 20.30 15.89
CA VAL A 61 10.60 20.16 15.24
C VAL A 61 10.82 18.74 14.74
N ILE A 62 10.51 17.71 15.54
CA ILE A 62 10.63 16.30 15.14
C ILE A 62 9.83 16.03 13.86
N ILE A 63 8.56 16.44 13.84
CA ILE A 63 7.64 16.27 12.71
C ILE A 63 8.18 16.98 11.48
N SER A 64 8.59 18.24 11.61
CA SER A 64 9.07 19.08 10.50
C SER A 64 10.28 18.48 9.77
N VAL A 65 11.12 17.74 10.49
CA VAL A 65 12.25 16.99 9.90
C VAL A 65 11.73 15.71 9.25
N LEU A 66 11.04 14.84 9.99
CA LEU A 66 10.75 13.48 9.54
C LEU A 66 9.80 13.39 8.34
N VAL A 67 8.80 14.27 8.25
CA VAL A 67 7.84 14.27 7.13
C VAL A 67 8.40 14.87 5.84
N ARG A 68 9.56 15.52 5.91
CA ARG A 68 10.21 16.19 4.76
C ARG A 68 11.47 15.49 4.26
N ARG A 69 11.90 14.42 4.92
CA ARG A 69 13.06 13.61 4.51
C ARG A 69 12.55 12.30 3.94
N ASN A 70 13.05 11.90 2.77
CA ASN A 70 12.74 10.57 2.26
C ASN A 70 13.41 9.48 3.12
N ASN A 71 13.04 8.22 2.94
CA ASN A 71 13.48 7.15 3.83
C ASN A 71 15.00 6.96 3.79
N GLU A 72 15.61 7.09 2.61
CA GLU A 72 17.07 7.04 2.45
C GLU A 72 17.76 8.10 3.32
N GLN A 73 17.25 9.33 3.32
CA GLN A 73 17.74 10.40 4.20
C GLN A 73 17.48 10.09 5.67
N ARG A 74 16.31 9.56 6.02
CA ARG A 74 16.01 9.14 7.41
C ARG A 74 16.95 8.04 7.89
N GLN A 75 17.36 7.08 7.05
CA GLN A 75 18.37 6.09 7.41
C GLN A 75 19.75 6.74 7.65
N LYS A 76 20.15 7.72 6.82
CA LYS A 76 21.40 8.48 7.03
C LYS A 76 21.37 9.28 8.32
N ILE A 77 20.23 9.90 8.65
CA ILE A 77 20.03 10.60 9.92
C ILE A 77 20.20 9.63 11.10
N LYS A 78 19.57 8.45 11.07
CA LYS A 78 19.71 7.43 12.13
C LYS A 78 21.16 7.07 12.38
N ALA A 79 21.92 6.79 11.32
CA ALA A 79 23.33 6.41 11.43
C ALA A 79 24.18 7.53 12.04
N VAL A 80 23.97 8.78 11.62
CA VAL A 80 24.72 9.94 12.16
C VAL A 80 24.29 10.28 13.58
N TYR A 81 23.00 10.16 13.90
CA TYR A 81 22.49 10.32 15.25
C TYR A 81 23.18 9.34 16.20
N GLU A 82 23.17 8.05 15.89
CA GLU A 82 23.82 7.01 16.71
C GLU A 82 25.32 7.24 16.87
N ALA A 83 26.01 7.62 15.79
CA ALA A 83 27.44 7.93 15.86
C ALA A 83 27.77 9.17 16.71
N SER A 84 26.87 10.15 16.79
CA SER A 84 27.11 11.43 17.49
C SER A 84 26.61 11.44 18.93
N THR A 85 25.57 10.68 19.26
CA THR A 85 24.97 10.63 20.60
C THR A 85 25.34 9.38 21.38
N GLY A 86 25.70 8.28 20.69
CA GLY A 86 25.86 6.94 21.28
C GLY A 86 24.53 6.21 21.51
N HIS A 87 23.39 6.80 21.13
CA HIS A 87 22.04 6.27 21.32
C HIS A 87 21.32 6.11 19.99
N LYS A 88 20.42 5.14 19.87
CA LYS A 88 19.63 4.93 18.66
C LYS A 88 18.46 5.91 18.58
N LEU A 89 18.31 6.57 17.44
CA LEU A 89 17.24 7.55 17.22
C LEU A 89 15.83 6.96 17.43
N ASP A 90 15.58 5.74 16.97
CA ASP A 90 14.30 5.05 17.18
C ASP A 90 14.02 4.78 18.66
N THR A 91 15.05 4.47 19.46
CA THR A 91 14.90 4.24 20.90
C THR A 91 14.58 5.54 21.62
N ASP A 92 15.33 6.61 21.34
CA ASP A 92 15.13 7.90 21.98
C ASP A 92 13.75 8.51 21.62
N LEU A 93 13.31 8.39 20.36
CA LEU A 93 11.97 8.85 19.96
C LEU A 93 10.86 8.01 20.60
N LYS A 94 11.06 6.69 20.76
CA LYS A 94 10.13 5.83 21.48
C LYS A 94 9.97 6.23 22.94
N GLU A 95 11.06 6.60 23.59
CA GLU A 95 11.04 7.06 24.99
C GLU A 95 10.45 8.46 25.14
N ALA A 96 10.57 9.32 24.10
CA ALA A 96 10.08 10.69 24.10
C ALA A 96 8.60 10.84 23.70
N LEU A 97 8.14 10.08 22.71
CA LEU A 97 6.81 10.21 22.11
C LEU A 97 5.83 9.15 22.64
N ARG A 98 4.53 9.34 22.44
CA ARG A 98 3.48 8.42 22.90
C ARG A 98 2.39 8.22 21.85
N SER A 99 1.60 7.15 22.00
CA SER A 99 0.40 6.86 21.19
C SER A 99 0.72 6.87 19.68
N ASP A 100 -0.21 7.35 18.86
CA ASP A 100 -0.11 7.28 17.40
C ASP A 100 1.01 8.16 16.82
N LEU A 101 1.44 9.19 17.57
CA LEU A 101 2.61 9.98 17.22
C LEU A 101 3.90 9.15 17.33
N GLU A 102 4.03 8.34 18.38
CA GLU A 102 5.12 7.36 18.52
C GLU A 102 5.09 6.38 17.34
N ASP A 103 3.93 5.77 17.09
CA ASP A 103 3.78 4.73 16.07
C ASP A 103 4.10 5.24 14.65
N VAL A 104 3.59 6.41 14.25
CA VAL A 104 3.85 6.98 12.92
C VAL A 104 5.31 7.42 12.77
N THR A 105 5.91 7.95 13.83
CA THR A 105 7.30 8.41 13.83
C THR A 105 8.25 7.24 13.69
N LEU A 106 8.03 6.15 14.44
CA LEU A 106 8.81 4.93 14.32
C LEU A 106 8.62 4.28 12.96
N ALA A 107 7.38 4.24 12.42
CA ALA A 107 7.11 3.74 11.08
C ALA A 107 7.90 4.48 10.00
N LEU A 108 8.01 5.82 10.09
CA LEU A 108 8.81 6.63 9.15
C LEU A 108 10.31 6.28 9.18
N LEU A 109 10.83 5.79 10.32
CA LEU A 109 12.24 5.43 10.49
C LEU A 109 12.60 4.01 10.04
N LEU A 110 11.61 3.15 9.78
CA LEU A 110 11.85 1.80 9.28
C LEU A 110 12.13 1.85 7.77
N ALA A 111 13.10 1.05 7.31
CA ALA A 111 13.28 0.84 5.88
C ALA A 111 11.99 0.19 5.30
N PRO A 112 11.60 0.46 4.04
CA PRO A 112 10.30 0.04 3.52
C PRO A 112 10.01 -1.47 3.70
N ALA A 113 10.96 -2.33 3.35
CA ALA A 113 10.80 -3.77 3.52
C ALA A 113 10.73 -4.20 4.99
N LEU A 114 11.48 -3.54 5.88
CA LEU A 114 11.40 -3.81 7.31
C LEU A 114 10.05 -3.38 7.89
N PHE A 115 9.48 -2.28 7.40
CA PHE A 115 8.14 -1.85 7.80
C PHE A 115 7.08 -2.87 7.37
N ASP A 116 7.13 -3.34 6.12
CA ASP A 116 6.24 -4.40 5.64
C ASP A 116 6.43 -5.71 6.42
N SER A 117 7.68 -6.12 6.69
CA SER A 117 7.96 -7.30 7.51
C SER A 117 7.39 -7.16 8.93
N TYR A 118 7.50 -5.97 9.54
CA TYR A 118 6.91 -5.66 10.84
C TYR A 118 5.39 -5.76 10.81
N LEU A 119 4.75 -5.21 9.79
CA LEU A 119 3.29 -5.26 9.62
C LEU A 119 2.80 -6.70 9.43
N ILE A 120 3.48 -7.50 8.61
CA ILE A 120 3.15 -8.92 8.44
C ILE A 120 3.35 -9.66 9.77
N ARG A 121 4.43 -9.39 10.50
CA ARG A 121 4.66 -10.00 11.81
C ARG A 121 3.57 -9.65 12.81
N LYS A 122 3.13 -8.38 12.83
CA LYS A 122 2.03 -7.89 13.67
C LYS A 122 0.71 -8.57 13.29
N ALA A 123 0.48 -8.83 12.00
CA ALA A 123 -0.70 -9.51 11.47
C ALA A 123 -0.75 -11.01 11.79
N THR A 124 0.39 -11.68 11.97
CA THR A 124 0.47 -13.15 12.19
C THR A 124 0.79 -13.58 13.62
N LYS A 125 1.15 -12.65 14.53
CA LYS A 125 1.48 -13.00 15.92
C LYS A 125 0.37 -12.72 16.94
N ARG A 126 -0.71 -12.05 16.54
CA ARG A 126 -1.80 -11.68 17.45
C ARG A 126 -2.69 -12.90 17.73
N LEU A 127 -3.63 -12.77 18.66
CA LEU A 127 -4.69 -13.77 18.79
C LEU A 127 -5.55 -13.70 17.52
N GLY A 128 -5.36 -14.67 16.63
CA GLY A 128 -5.90 -14.66 15.27
C GLY A 128 -5.00 -13.92 14.27
N THR A 129 -5.28 -14.14 13.00
CA THR A 129 -4.58 -13.54 11.87
C THR A 129 -5.31 -12.26 11.42
N ASP A 130 -4.58 -11.23 11.00
CA ASP A 130 -5.17 -10.10 10.28
C ASP A 130 -4.98 -10.29 8.77
N GLU A 131 -5.92 -11.01 8.16
CA GLU A 131 -5.90 -11.37 6.74
C GLU A 131 -5.91 -10.13 5.84
N LYS A 132 -6.53 -9.04 6.29
CA LYS A 132 -6.65 -7.80 5.52
C LYS A 132 -5.30 -7.10 5.33
N ILE A 133 -4.44 -7.15 6.34
CA ILE A 133 -3.07 -6.62 6.23
C ILE A 133 -2.24 -7.48 5.27
N LEU A 134 -2.34 -8.82 5.39
CA LEU A 134 -1.63 -9.74 4.49
C LEU A 134 -2.02 -9.50 3.02
N VAL A 135 -3.33 -9.42 2.76
CA VAL A 135 -3.86 -9.13 1.41
C VAL A 135 -3.39 -7.76 0.91
N GLU A 136 -3.51 -6.70 1.72
CA GLU A 136 -3.12 -5.34 1.29
C GLU A 136 -1.65 -5.28 0.86
N ILE A 137 -0.75 -5.85 1.65
CA ILE A 137 0.69 -5.85 1.34
C ILE A 137 0.95 -6.71 0.10
N LEU A 138 0.54 -7.98 0.11
CA LEU A 138 0.90 -8.92 -0.95
C LEU A 138 0.29 -8.59 -2.31
N VAL A 139 -0.89 -7.99 -2.36
CA VAL A 139 -1.52 -7.56 -3.63
C VAL A 139 -0.83 -6.33 -4.20
N THR A 140 -0.35 -5.41 -3.36
CA THR A 140 0.08 -4.08 -3.82
C THR A 140 1.58 -3.98 -4.12
N ARG A 141 2.40 -4.80 -3.47
CA ARG A 141 3.87 -4.83 -3.65
C ARG A 141 4.28 -5.49 -4.97
N THR A 142 5.40 -5.05 -5.50
CA THR A 142 6.06 -5.56 -6.71
C THR A 142 6.86 -6.82 -6.43
N ASN A 143 7.27 -7.54 -7.47
CA ASN A 143 8.14 -8.72 -7.33
C ASN A 143 9.43 -8.40 -6.56
N GLN A 144 10.05 -7.25 -6.84
CA GLN A 144 11.28 -6.82 -6.16
C GLN A 144 11.01 -6.52 -4.68
N GLU A 145 9.92 -5.82 -4.37
CA GLU A 145 9.52 -5.55 -2.97
C GLU A 145 9.22 -6.85 -2.23
N ILE A 146 8.51 -7.81 -2.84
CA ILE A 146 8.23 -9.13 -2.24
C ILE A 146 9.50 -9.91 -1.93
N GLN A 147 10.48 -9.92 -2.85
CA GLN A 147 11.78 -10.57 -2.61
C GLN A 147 12.50 -9.95 -1.40
N GLU A 148 12.49 -8.62 -1.32
CA GLU A 148 13.16 -7.90 -0.23
C GLU A 148 12.43 -8.10 1.11
N ILE A 149 11.09 -8.10 1.12
CA ILE A 149 10.28 -8.42 2.30
C ILE A 149 10.63 -9.82 2.81
N LYS A 150 10.72 -10.82 1.92
CA LYS A 150 11.09 -12.20 2.31
C LYS A 150 12.49 -12.26 2.93
N ARG A 151 13.45 -11.59 2.31
CA ARG A 151 14.83 -11.51 2.80
C ARG A 151 14.90 -10.87 4.19
N VAL A 152 14.31 -9.69 4.36
CA VAL A 152 14.32 -8.93 5.61
C VAL A 152 13.54 -9.65 6.70
N TYR A 153 12.37 -10.23 6.38
CA TYR A 153 11.58 -10.97 7.35
C TYR A 153 12.35 -12.15 7.94
N LYS A 154 13.04 -12.92 7.08
CA LYS A 154 13.89 -14.04 7.51
C LYS A 154 15.05 -13.56 8.37
N GLU A 155 15.74 -12.50 7.95
CA GLU A 155 16.87 -11.91 8.68
C GLU A 155 16.48 -11.44 10.09
N VAL A 156 15.31 -10.80 10.22
CA VAL A 156 14.88 -10.16 11.47
C VAL A 156 14.12 -11.12 12.38
N TYR A 157 13.29 -12.01 11.83
CA TYR A 157 12.38 -12.84 12.64
C TYR A 157 12.73 -14.32 12.65
N GLY A 158 13.52 -14.82 11.69
CA GLY A 158 14.00 -16.20 11.62
C GLY A 158 13.27 -17.10 10.60
N PRO A 159 11.95 -17.37 10.75
CA PRO A 159 11.21 -18.23 9.84
C PRO A 159 11.13 -17.69 8.40
N ASP A 160 11.06 -18.61 7.43
CA ASP A 160 10.66 -18.27 6.06
C ASP A 160 9.20 -17.81 6.03
N LEU A 161 8.92 -16.77 5.25
CA LEU A 161 7.61 -16.13 5.22
C LEU A 161 6.54 -17.06 4.65
N GLU A 162 6.89 -17.94 3.72
CA GLU A 162 6.02 -18.98 3.18
C GLU A 162 5.56 -19.98 4.25
N HIS A 163 6.44 -20.35 5.19
CA HIS A 163 6.06 -21.21 6.31
C HIS A 163 5.08 -20.49 7.22
N VAL A 164 5.34 -19.22 7.55
CA VAL A 164 4.40 -18.41 8.34
C VAL A 164 3.02 -18.33 7.67
N ILE A 165 2.95 -18.03 6.37
CA ILE A 165 1.65 -17.99 5.68
C ILE A 165 0.98 -19.37 5.64
N THR A 166 1.76 -20.44 5.49
CA THR A 166 1.22 -21.81 5.51
C THR A 166 0.62 -22.17 6.86
N ASP A 167 1.23 -21.73 7.96
CA ASP A 167 0.76 -22.05 9.31
C ASP A 167 -0.45 -21.18 9.73
N GLU A 168 -0.51 -19.93 9.27
CA GLU A 168 -1.48 -18.92 9.74
C GLU A 168 -2.76 -18.82 8.89
N THR A 169 -2.81 -19.48 7.73
CA THR A 169 -3.95 -19.42 6.79
C THR A 169 -4.29 -20.79 6.26
N GLU A 170 -5.44 -20.99 5.60
CA GLU A 170 -5.82 -22.30 5.05
C GLU A 170 -6.57 -22.21 3.71
N GLY A 171 -6.86 -23.37 3.11
CA GLY A 171 -7.66 -23.47 1.88
C GLY A 171 -7.11 -22.69 0.69
N ASP A 172 -8.01 -22.21 -0.18
CA ASP A 172 -7.65 -21.43 -1.37
C ASP A 172 -7.14 -20.04 -1.02
N PHE A 173 -7.47 -19.51 0.16
CA PHE A 173 -6.87 -18.28 0.66
C PHE A 173 -5.35 -18.44 0.86
N ARG A 174 -4.91 -19.52 1.52
CA ARG A 174 -3.48 -19.86 1.63
C ARG A 174 -2.82 -19.96 0.25
N LYS A 175 -3.46 -20.66 -0.69
CA LYS A 175 -2.92 -20.83 -2.06
C LYS A 175 -2.76 -19.47 -2.75
N ALA A 176 -3.72 -18.56 -2.60
CA ALA A 176 -3.64 -17.21 -3.17
C ALA A 176 -2.48 -16.40 -2.58
N LEU A 177 -2.32 -16.41 -1.25
CA LEU A 177 -1.22 -15.67 -0.60
C LEU A 177 0.16 -16.23 -0.97
N LEU A 178 0.30 -17.56 -1.05
CA LEU A 178 1.55 -18.20 -1.49
C LEU A 178 1.87 -17.89 -2.96
N ALA A 179 0.85 -17.79 -3.82
CA ALA A 179 1.02 -17.35 -5.20
C ALA A 179 1.50 -15.89 -5.26
N LEU A 180 0.96 -14.99 -4.43
CA LEU A 180 1.41 -13.59 -4.36
C LEU A 180 2.81 -13.42 -3.73
N LEU A 181 3.22 -14.32 -2.84
CA LEU A 181 4.57 -14.38 -2.28
C LEU A 181 5.63 -14.93 -3.25
N SER A 182 5.19 -15.53 -4.35
CA SER A 182 6.06 -15.96 -5.43
C SER A 182 6.34 -14.75 -6.34
N PRO A 183 7.60 -14.28 -6.45
CA PRO A 183 7.92 -13.06 -7.18
C PRO A 183 7.97 -13.30 -8.70
N ASN A 184 6.84 -13.70 -9.27
CA ASN A 184 6.69 -14.08 -10.68
C ASN A 184 5.45 -13.45 -11.34
N ARG A 185 4.86 -12.41 -10.74
CA ARG A 185 3.77 -11.66 -11.38
C ARG A 185 4.31 -10.89 -12.58
N ASP A 186 3.58 -10.89 -13.68
CA ASP A 186 3.91 -10.04 -14.82
C ASP A 186 3.79 -8.55 -14.41
N GLU A 187 4.82 -7.76 -14.69
CA GLU A 187 4.86 -6.32 -14.39
C GLU A 187 4.99 -5.47 -15.66
N ASN A 188 4.79 -6.09 -16.83
CA ASN A 188 4.78 -5.39 -18.11
C ASN A 188 3.57 -4.45 -18.24
N THR A 189 3.77 -3.38 -19.01
CA THR A 189 2.74 -2.39 -19.31
C THR A 189 2.02 -2.66 -20.63
N GLU A 190 2.62 -3.51 -21.49
CA GLU A 190 2.02 -3.94 -22.74
C GLU A 190 0.90 -4.94 -22.48
N VAL A 191 -0.16 -4.87 -23.29
CA VAL A 191 -1.35 -5.70 -23.17
C VAL A 191 -1.44 -6.64 -24.36
N ASP A 192 -1.48 -7.94 -24.08
CA ASP A 192 -1.73 -8.99 -25.06
C ASP A 192 -3.24 -9.19 -25.20
N MET A 193 -3.78 -8.76 -26.34
CA MET A 193 -5.22 -8.83 -26.61
C MET A 193 -5.72 -10.25 -26.88
N ASP A 194 -4.88 -11.19 -27.30
CA ASP A 194 -5.28 -12.58 -27.47
C ASP A 194 -5.41 -13.24 -26.08
N LEU A 195 -4.43 -12.99 -25.21
CA LEU A 195 -4.50 -13.41 -23.81
C LEU A 195 -5.66 -12.76 -23.04
N VAL A 196 -6.01 -11.50 -23.34
CA VAL A 196 -7.22 -10.85 -22.79
C VAL A 196 -8.46 -11.66 -23.10
N ARG A 197 -8.62 -12.10 -24.36
CA ARG A 197 -9.79 -12.88 -24.79
C ARG A 197 -9.80 -14.27 -24.16
N GLU A 198 -8.64 -14.93 -24.11
CA GLU A 198 -8.46 -16.26 -23.52
C GLU A 198 -8.76 -16.25 -22.02
N ASP A 199 -8.13 -15.35 -21.25
CA ASP A 199 -8.34 -15.25 -19.81
C ASP A 199 -9.79 -14.86 -19.49
N ALA A 200 -10.39 -13.92 -20.23
CA ALA A 200 -11.76 -13.50 -19.99
C ALA A 200 -12.75 -14.65 -20.25
N LYS A 201 -12.55 -15.40 -21.33
CA LYS A 201 -13.33 -16.60 -21.64
C LYS A 201 -13.16 -17.65 -20.55
N THR A 202 -11.94 -17.89 -20.10
CA THR A 202 -11.63 -18.85 -19.04
C THR A 202 -12.31 -18.46 -17.72
N LEU A 203 -12.27 -17.18 -17.34
CA LEU A 203 -12.94 -16.67 -16.13
C LEU A 203 -14.46 -16.80 -16.22
N PHE A 204 -15.05 -16.60 -17.40
CA PHE A 204 -16.48 -16.76 -17.63
C PHE A 204 -16.90 -18.22 -17.54
N GLU A 205 -16.16 -19.10 -18.24
CA GLU A 205 -16.41 -20.53 -18.23
C GLU A 205 -16.28 -21.10 -16.82
N LYS A 206 -15.22 -20.74 -16.09
CA LYS A 206 -14.88 -21.25 -14.75
C LYS A 206 -15.47 -20.42 -13.60
N GLY A 207 -16.46 -19.59 -13.89
CA GLY A 207 -17.19 -18.82 -12.89
C GLY A 207 -18.67 -18.80 -13.22
N GLU A 208 -19.09 -17.78 -13.97
CA GLU A 208 -20.50 -17.50 -14.24
C GLU A 208 -21.22 -18.65 -14.97
N SER A 209 -20.56 -19.34 -15.90
CA SER A 209 -21.21 -20.45 -16.64
C SER A 209 -21.29 -21.76 -15.86
N CYS A 210 -20.46 -21.95 -14.83
CA CYS A 210 -20.36 -23.20 -14.08
C CYS A 210 -21.26 -23.25 -12.84
N GLY A 211 -21.85 -22.12 -12.43
CA GLY A 211 -22.67 -22.03 -11.21
C GLY A 211 -21.88 -21.98 -9.90
N ASP A 212 -20.54 -22.00 -9.97
CA ASP A 212 -19.61 -21.73 -8.88
C ASP A 212 -18.26 -21.25 -9.46
N ILE A 213 -17.47 -20.53 -8.67
CA ILE A 213 -16.14 -20.04 -9.07
C ILE A 213 -15.08 -21.11 -8.80
N CYS A 214 -14.31 -21.48 -9.82
CA CYS A 214 -13.10 -22.26 -9.62
C CYS A 214 -11.96 -21.36 -9.10
N GLU A 215 -11.73 -21.37 -7.78
CA GLU A 215 -10.74 -20.50 -7.14
C GLU A 215 -9.33 -20.75 -7.66
N GLU A 216 -8.96 -21.99 -7.98
CA GLU A 216 -7.64 -22.30 -8.56
C GLU A 216 -7.40 -21.57 -9.89
N THR A 217 -8.41 -21.52 -10.77
CA THR A 217 -8.33 -20.80 -12.04
C THR A 217 -8.19 -19.30 -11.79
N PHE A 218 -9.00 -18.77 -10.88
CA PHE A 218 -8.97 -17.36 -10.52
C PHE A 218 -7.64 -16.95 -9.87
N ILE A 219 -7.09 -17.77 -8.97
CA ILE A 219 -5.75 -17.56 -8.38
C ILE A 219 -4.72 -17.49 -9.50
N ASN A 220 -4.71 -18.46 -10.42
CA ASN A 220 -3.73 -18.52 -11.50
C ASN A 220 -3.74 -17.28 -12.39
N ILE A 221 -4.91 -16.73 -12.72
CA ILE A 221 -5.03 -15.54 -13.56
C ILE A 221 -4.74 -14.28 -12.74
N LEU A 222 -5.45 -14.07 -11.62
CA LEU A 222 -5.42 -12.82 -10.86
C LEU A 222 -4.08 -12.54 -10.18
N THR A 223 -3.32 -13.58 -9.81
CA THR A 223 -2.02 -13.39 -9.13
C THR A 223 -0.83 -13.27 -10.08
N LYS A 224 -0.96 -13.72 -11.35
CA LYS A 224 0.16 -13.79 -12.30
C LYS A 224 0.15 -12.70 -13.37
N ARG A 225 -1.00 -12.18 -13.76
CA ARG A 225 -1.11 -11.18 -14.83
C ARG A 225 -0.74 -9.78 -14.34
N SER A 226 -0.26 -8.94 -15.25
CA SER A 226 0.03 -7.53 -14.94
C SER A 226 -1.25 -6.74 -14.69
N GLY A 227 -1.12 -5.61 -13.98
CA GLY A 227 -2.24 -4.70 -13.75
C GLY A 227 -2.95 -4.27 -15.03
N PRO A 228 -2.22 -3.76 -16.04
CA PRO A 228 -2.80 -3.40 -17.35
C PRO A 228 -3.48 -4.57 -18.07
N GLN A 229 -2.84 -5.75 -18.08
CA GLN A 229 -3.42 -6.97 -18.68
C GLN A 229 -4.74 -7.34 -17.99
N LEU A 230 -4.74 -7.45 -16.65
CA LEU A 230 -5.94 -7.76 -15.87
C LEU A 230 -7.04 -6.72 -16.09
N ARG A 231 -6.72 -5.43 -16.05
CA ARG A 231 -7.69 -4.36 -16.29
C ARG A 231 -8.40 -4.57 -17.63
N ARG A 232 -7.65 -4.90 -18.69
CA ARG A 232 -8.23 -5.14 -20.02
C ARG A 232 -9.02 -6.45 -20.08
N THR A 233 -8.57 -7.52 -19.44
CA THR A 233 -9.31 -8.78 -19.27
C THR A 233 -10.66 -8.56 -18.59
N LEU A 234 -10.68 -7.80 -17.49
CA LEU A 234 -11.89 -7.48 -16.73
C LEU A 234 -12.88 -6.62 -17.54
N GLN A 235 -12.39 -5.68 -18.34
CA GLN A 235 -13.21 -4.89 -19.27
C GLN A 235 -13.81 -5.79 -20.35
N TYR A 236 -12.99 -6.61 -21.00
CA TYR A 236 -13.45 -7.51 -22.04
C TYR A 236 -14.52 -8.49 -21.53
N TYR A 237 -14.30 -9.07 -20.35
CA TYR A 237 -15.28 -9.93 -19.67
C TYR A 237 -16.64 -9.23 -19.55
N LYS A 238 -16.65 -8.01 -19.01
CA LYS A 238 -17.88 -7.25 -18.75
C LYS A 238 -18.60 -6.85 -20.05
N ASP A 239 -17.84 -6.49 -21.07
CA ASP A 239 -18.40 -5.91 -22.30
C ASP A 239 -18.85 -6.99 -23.31
N ASN A 240 -18.33 -8.23 -23.21
CA ASN A 240 -18.52 -9.25 -24.26
C ASN A 240 -19.04 -10.61 -23.77
N LEU A 241 -18.91 -10.95 -22.49
CA LEU A 241 -19.16 -12.32 -22.01
C LEU A 241 -20.17 -12.37 -20.86
N GLY A 242 -19.88 -11.70 -19.75
CA GLY A 242 -20.66 -11.83 -18.52
C GLY A 242 -21.95 -10.99 -18.53
N ASP A 243 -23.03 -11.57 -18.00
CA ASP A 243 -24.26 -10.85 -17.69
C ASP A 243 -24.05 -9.93 -16.47
N ILE A 244 -23.10 -10.28 -15.61
CA ILE A 244 -22.68 -9.50 -14.45
C ILE A 244 -21.18 -9.22 -14.47
N SER A 245 -20.72 -8.15 -13.82
CA SER A 245 -19.28 -7.90 -13.69
C SER A 245 -18.62 -8.92 -12.75
N LEU A 246 -17.36 -9.32 -12.99
CA LEU A 246 -16.60 -10.21 -12.10
C LEU A 246 -16.63 -9.81 -10.60
N PRO A 247 -16.50 -8.53 -10.21
CA PRO A 247 -16.64 -8.15 -8.81
C PRO A 247 -18.02 -8.42 -8.21
N LYS A 248 -19.08 -8.41 -9.02
CA LYS A 248 -20.44 -8.77 -8.59
C LYS A 248 -20.51 -10.28 -8.40
N LEU A 249 -20.07 -11.06 -9.39
CA LEU A 249 -19.98 -12.52 -9.32
C LEU A 249 -19.22 -12.98 -8.05
N MET A 250 -18.01 -12.46 -7.82
CA MET A 250 -17.20 -12.78 -6.62
C MET A 250 -17.93 -12.50 -5.31
N ARG A 251 -18.83 -11.50 -5.25
CA ARG A 251 -19.59 -11.20 -4.02
C ARG A 251 -20.79 -12.12 -3.81
N GLU A 252 -21.32 -12.67 -4.89
CA GLU A 252 -22.47 -13.56 -4.87
C GLU A 252 -22.01 -15.01 -4.58
N GLU A 253 -20.91 -15.44 -5.21
CA GLU A 253 -20.45 -16.83 -5.14
C GLU A 253 -19.39 -17.10 -4.04
N LEU A 254 -18.49 -16.16 -3.75
CA LEU A 254 -17.41 -16.41 -2.78
C LEU A 254 -17.74 -15.90 -1.38
N ARG A 255 -17.05 -16.47 -0.39
CA ARG A 255 -17.14 -16.10 1.04
C ARG A 255 -15.73 -16.03 1.67
N GLY A 256 -15.67 -15.52 2.90
CA GLY A 256 -14.43 -15.44 3.67
C GLY A 256 -13.31 -14.64 3.00
N ASP A 257 -12.08 -14.96 3.34
CA ASP A 257 -10.90 -14.16 2.99
C ASP A 257 -10.48 -14.31 1.52
N ILE A 258 -10.81 -15.44 0.88
CA ILE A 258 -10.54 -15.62 -0.56
C ILE A 258 -11.33 -14.62 -1.40
N LYS A 259 -12.60 -14.35 -1.03
CA LYS A 259 -13.41 -13.30 -1.67
C LYS A 259 -12.73 -11.94 -1.52
N ASP A 260 -12.32 -11.58 -0.31
CA ASP A 260 -11.74 -10.26 -0.04
C ASP A 260 -10.37 -10.10 -0.71
N CYS A 261 -9.59 -11.18 -0.81
CA CYS A 261 -8.35 -11.26 -1.58
C CYS A 261 -8.57 -11.00 -3.08
N PHE A 262 -9.51 -11.72 -3.71
CA PHE A 262 -9.82 -11.52 -5.13
C PHE A 262 -10.36 -10.12 -5.40
N LEU A 263 -11.24 -9.60 -4.54
CA LEU A 263 -11.72 -8.23 -4.67
C LEU A 263 -10.57 -7.23 -4.58
N ALA A 264 -9.60 -7.42 -3.69
CA ALA A 264 -8.42 -6.55 -3.60
C ALA A 264 -7.56 -6.61 -4.87
N LEU A 265 -7.31 -7.80 -5.42
CA LEU A 265 -6.60 -7.99 -6.70
C LEU A 265 -7.29 -7.24 -7.83
N VAL A 266 -8.60 -7.40 -7.96
CA VAL A 266 -9.38 -6.73 -9.00
C VAL A 266 -9.36 -5.20 -8.83
N LYS A 267 -9.50 -4.67 -7.60
CA LYS A 267 -9.40 -3.23 -7.35
C LYS A 267 -8.03 -2.68 -7.72
N CYS A 268 -6.96 -3.38 -7.31
CA CYS A 268 -5.58 -2.95 -7.58
C CYS A 268 -5.24 -3.00 -9.06
N ALA A 269 -5.68 -4.04 -9.78
CA ALA A 269 -5.55 -4.11 -11.24
C ALA A 269 -6.30 -2.97 -11.94
N TRP A 270 -7.49 -2.64 -11.45
CA TRP A 270 -8.28 -1.55 -12.03
C TRP A 270 -7.64 -0.19 -11.81
N ASN A 271 -7.42 0.18 -10.55
CA ASN A 271 -6.81 1.46 -10.16
C ASN A 271 -6.23 1.33 -8.73
N LYS A 272 -4.92 1.04 -8.65
CA LYS A 272 -4.21 0.88 -7.36
C LYS A 272 -4.25 2.17 -6.51
N PRO A 273 -4.03 3.38 -7.04
CA PRO A 273 -4.18 4.60 -6.24
C PRO A 273 -5.58 4.73 -5.61
N ALA A 274 -6.63 4.44 -6.37
CA ALA A 274 -7.99 4.50 -5.85
C ALA A 274 -8.29 3.40 -4.82
N TYR A 275 -7.70 2.21 -4.95
CA TYR A 275 -7.79 1.17 -3.90
C TYR A 275 -7.28 1.71 -2.56
N PHE A 276 -6.13 2.37 -2.53
CA PHE A 276 -5.63 3.01 -1.31
C PHE A 276 -6.50 4.18 -0.86
N ALA A 277 -7.03 4.99 -1.78
CA ALA A 277 -7.95 6.08 -1.45
C ALA A 277 -9.22 5.57 -0.76
N GLU A 278 -9.77 4.44 -1.21
CA GLU A 278 -10.92 3.80 -0.56
C GLU A 278 -10.59 3.31 0.85
N LYS A 279 -9.42 2.67 1.03
CA LYS A 279 -8.99 2.22 2.37
C LYS A 279 -8.75 3.39 3.33
N LEU A 280 -8.17 4.49 2.85
CA LEU A 280 -7.99 5.70 3.64
C LEU A 280 -9.34 6.31 4.03
N HIS A 281 -10.31 6.31 3.12
CA HIS A 281 -11.66 6.81 3.43
C HIS A 281 -12.36 5.92 4.45
N ASP A 282 -12.34 4.60 4.25
CA ASP A 282 -12.96 3.66 5.18
C ASP A 282 -12.29 3.69 6.57
N ALA A 283 -11.00 4.03 6.64
CA ALA A 283 -10.27 4.22 7.90
C ALA A 283 -10.68 5.48 8.67
N MET A 284 -11.27 6.48 8.03
CA MET A 284 -11.74 7.73 8.66
C MET A 284 -13.27 7.85 8.68
N LYS A 285 -13.97 6.83 8.16
CA LYS A 285 -15.42 6.87 8.03
C LYS A 285 -16.06 6.08 9.15
N GLY A 286 -16.85 6.78 9.97
CA GLY A 286 -17.74 6.17 10.95
C GLY A 286 -17.46 6.67 12.36
N HIS A 287 -17.60 5.78 13.34
CA HIS A 287 -17.30 6.11 14.73
C HIS A 287 -15.84 5.76 15.02
N GLY A 288 -14.99 6.79 15.05
CA GLY A 288 -13.56 6.65 15.31
C GLY A 288 -12.72 6.46 14.04
N THR A 289 -11.41 6.50 14.25
CA THR A 289 -10.38 6.43 13.22
C THR A 289 -9.67 5.08 13.30
N CYS A 290 -9.14 4.58 12.19
CA CYS A 290 -8.22 3.46 12.15
C CYS A 290 -6.81 3.97 11.87
N GLU A 291 -6.12 4.43 12.92
CA GLU A 291 -4.78 5.02 12.89
C GLU A 291 -3.77 4.05 12.27
N ASP A 292 -3.84 2.77 12.61
CA ASP A 292 -3.01 1.69 12.04
C ASP A 292 -3.07 1.65 10.50
N THR A 293 -4.24 1.92 9.89
CA THR A 293 -4.40 1.95 8.43
C THR A 293 -3.90 3.27 7.85
N LEU A 294 -4.15 4.40 8.52
CA LEU A 294 -3.63 5.70 8.09
C LEU A 294 -2.10 5.72 8.08
N ILE A 295 -1.47 5.26 9.17
CA ILE A 295 -0.01 5.14 9.30
C ILE A 295 0.54 4.25 8.19
N ARG A 296 0.01 3.02 8.06
CA ARG A 296 0.49 2.06 7.06
C ARG A 296 0.45 2.61 5.65
N ILE A 297 -0.67 3.18 5.23
CA ILE A 297 -0.83 3.66 3.85
C ILE A 297 -0.04 4.96 3.63
N LEU A 298 -0.17 5.97 4.50
CA LEU A 298 0.49 7.25 4.28
C LEU A 298 2.01 7.13 4.36
N VAL A 299 2.55 6.33 5.29
CA VAL A 299 4.00 6.07 5.35
C VAL A 299 4.47 5.31 4.11
N SER A 300 3.85 4.16 3.79
CA SER A 300 4.33 3.30 2.69
C SER A 300 4.15 3.90 1.29
N ARG A 301 3.20 4.83 1.10
CA ARG A 301 2.92 5.43 -0.22
C ARG A 301 3.49 6.83 -0.40
N SER A 302 3.89 7.52 0.67
CA SER A 302 4.38 8.91 0.64
C SER A 302 5.53 9.15 -0.34
N GLU A 303 6.37 8.14 -0.58
CA GLU A 303 7.54 8.25 -1.44
C GLU A 303 7.34 7.60 -2.82
N ILE A 304 6.13 7.13 -3.14
CA ILE A 304 5.85 6.32 -4.34
C ILE A 304 4.79 6.99 -5.21
N ASP A 305 3.53 7.00 -4.75
CA ASP A 305 2.37 7.41 -5.54
C ASP A 305 1.28 8.14 -4.73
N LEU A 306 1.59 8.63 -3.53
CA LEU A 306 0.62 9.31 -2.68
C LEU A 306 -0.04 10.51 -3.37
N LYS A 307 0.64 11.20 -4.31
CA LYS A 307 -0.02 12.25 -5.13
C LYS A 307 -1.21 11.72 -5.92
N LYS A 308 -1.06 10.57 -6.59
CA LYS A 308 -2.15 9.92 -7.33
C LYS A 308 -3.27 9.46 -6.40
N ILE A 309 -2.92 8.96 -5.21
CA ILE A 309 -3.90 8.53 -4.21
C ILE A 309 -4.74 9.72 -3.73
N VAL A 310 -4.11 10.87 -3.45
CA VAL A 310 -4.81 12.10 -3.05
C VAL A 310 -5.74 12.60 -4.17
N GLU A 311 -5.29 12.55 -5.42
CA GLU A 311 -6.10 12.90 -6.59
C GLU A 311 -7.33 11.99 -6.75
N GLU A 312 -7.15 10.66 -6.66
CA GLU A 312 -8.25 9.71 -6.71
C GLU A 312 -9.21 9.87 -5.53
N TYR A 313 -8.68 10.12 -4.33
CA TYR A 313 -9.51 10.40 -3.15
C TYR A 313 -10.44 11.59 -3.41
N ARG A 314 -9.89 12.70 -3.90
CA ARG A 314 -10.69 13.88 -4.25
C ARG A 314 -11.72 13.57 -5.33
N GLY A 315 -11.34 12.80 -6.35
CA GLY A 315 -12.25 12.37 -7.41
C GLY A 315 -13.41 11.52 -6.91
N MET A 316 -13.15 10.61 -5.97
CA MET A 316 -14.14 9.65 -5.45
C MET A 316 -15.05 10.23 -4.36
N TYR A 317 -14.56 11.16 -3.55
CA TYR A 317 -15.25 11.66 -2.37
C TYR A 317 -15.63 13.15 -2.44
N GLY A 318 -15.17 13.86 -3.49
CA GLY A 318 -15.55 15.25 -3.75
C GLY A 318 -14.87 16.28 -2.84
N ARG A 319 -13.93 15.84 -2.00
CA ARG A 319 -13.18 16.68 -1.04
C ARG A 319 -11.75 16.15 -0.87
N PRO A 320 -10.77 16.99 -0.51
CA PRO A 320 -9.39 16.55 -0.30
C PRO A 320 -9.31 15.60 0.89
N ILE A 321 -8.41 14.61 0.84
CA ILE A 321 -8.18 13.69 1.97
C ILE A 321 -7.80 14.44 3.24
N GLN A 322 -7.13 15.57 3.09
CA GLN A 322 -6.64 16.34 4.22
C GLN A 322 -7.76 17.01 5.02
N GLU A 323 -8.92 17.26 4.42
CA GLU A 323 -10.11 17.71 5.15
C GLU A 323 -10.63 16.59 6.07
N ASP A 324 -10.67 15.34 5.59
CA ASP A 324 -11.07 14.19 6.39
C ASP A 324 -10.03 13.90 7.49
N ILE A 325 -8.72 14.05 7.21
CA ILE A 325 -7.67 13.96 8.23
C ILE A 325 -7.83 15.05 9.30
N LEU A 326 -8.11 16.29 8.90
CA LEU A 326 -8.31 17.42 9.83
C LEU A 326 -9.49 17.20 10.77
N HIS A 327 -10.55 16.57 10.26
CA HIS A 327 -11.76 16.26 11.02
C HIS A 327 -11.55 15.06 11.97
N ASP A 328 -10.90 14.01 11.49
CA ASP A 328 -10.89 12.71 12.16
C ASP A 328 -9.69 12.51 13.11
N THR A 329 -8.61 13.28 12.91
CA THR A 329 -7.38 13.19 13.74
C THR A 329 -7.09 14.49 14.48
N LYS A 330 -6.19 14.45 15.47
CA LYS A 330 -5.87 15.60 16.33
C LYS A 330 -4.37 15.72 16.58
N GLU A 331 -3.98 16.89 17.10
CA GLU A 331 -2.64 17.17 17.64
C GLU A 331 -1.51 16.86 16.64
N HIS A 332 -0.33 16.51 17.14
CA HIS A 332 0.86 16.20 16.38
C HIS A 332 0.70 15.00 15.44
N PHE A 333 -0.14 14.02 15.79
CA PHE A 333 -0.42 12.90 14.89
C PHE A 333 -1.03 13.38 13.57
N ARG A 334 -2.04 14.25 13.65
CA ARG A 334 -2.65 14.92 12.49
C ARG A 334 -1.62 15.67 11.65
N GLU A 335 -0.71 16.39 12.29
CA GLU A 335 0.32 17.18 11.60
C GLU A 335 1.29 16.29 10.82
N VAL A 336 1.65 15.12 11.34
CA VAL A 336 2.41 14.13 10.59
C VAL A 336 1.66 13.70 9.34
N LEU A 337 0.38 13.29 9.48
CA LEU A 337 -0.40 12.78 8.35
C LEU A 337 -0.59 13.86 7.26
N LEU A 338 -0.90 15.10 7.66
CA LEU A 338 -1.00 16.25 6.76
C LEU A 338 0.34 16.55 6.07
N GLY A 339 1.44 16.49 6.82
CA GLY A 339 2.79 16.64 6.29
C GLY A 339 3.12 15.61 5.20
N LEU A 340 2.70 14.36 5.39
CA LEU A 340 2.88 13.28 4.40
C LEU A 340 1.98 13.47 3.17
N CYS A 341 0.75 13.95 3.32
CA CYS A 341 -0.13 14.20 2.18
C CYS A 341 0.34 15.37 1.28
N GLY A 342 1.22 16.22 1.78
CA GLY A 342 1.68 17.42 1.06
C GLY A 342 0.62 18.53 1.00
N PRO A 343 0.94 19.65 0.33
CA PRO A 343 0.07 20.83 0.28
C PRO A 343 -1.28 20.54 -0.40
N HIS A 344 -2.32 21.26 0.04
CA HIS A 344 -3.70 21.18 -0.47
C HIS A 344 -3.87 21.86 -1.83
#